data_AF-A0A6I7D392-F1
#
_entry.id   AF-A0A6I7D392-F1
#
_cell.length_a   1.000
_cell.length_b   1.000
_cell.length_c   1.000
_cell.angle_alpha   90.00
_cell.angle_beta   90.00
_cell.angle_gamma   90.00
#
_symmetry.space_group_name_H-M   'P 1'
#
loop_
_entity.id
_entity.type
_entity.pdbx_description
1 polymer ?
#
loop_
_entity_poly.entity_id
_entity_poly.type
_entity_poly.pdbx_seq_one_letter_code
_entity_poly.pdbx_strand_id
1 'polypeptide(L)' 'MSKYDRPCKGVTIDVYDVLKAFEVTNPALQHLIKKALCAGLRGHKDKEQDLCEVLASAKRAIEMETEK' A
#
# COMPACT_ATOMS: atom_id res chain seq x y z
N MET A 1 4.78 7.56 15.95
CA MET A 1 5.02 6.56 14.88
C MET A 1 3.68 6.21 14.26
N SER A 2 3.52 6.48 12.97
CA SER A 2 2.39 6.04 12.16
C SER A 2 2.40 4.51 12.02
N LYS A 3 1.24 3.91 11.73
CA LYS A 3 1.13 2.48 11.40
C LYS A 3 1.94 2.07 10.16
N TYR A 4 2.35 3.05 9.35
CA TYR A 4 3.12 2.89 8.13
C TYR A 4 4.62 3.13 8.30
N ASP A 5 5.08 3.56 9.48
CA ASP A 5 6.49 3.77 9.74
C ASP A 5 7.21 2.41 9.84
N ARG A 6 8.34 2.26 9.13
CA ARG A 6 9.18 1.07 9.19
C ARG A 6 10.64 1.44 9.41
N PRO A 7 11.31 0.89 10.45
CA PRO A 7 12.74 1.07 10.62
C PRO A 7 13.49 0.29 9.54
N CYS A 8 14.42 0.94 8.86
CA CYS A 8 15.26 0.35 7.82
C CYS A 8 16.64 1.01 7.86
N LYS A 9 17.70 0.22 8.03
CA LYS A 9 19.11 0.69 8.01
C LYS A 9 19.38 1.93 8.89
N GLY A 10 18.79 2.00 10.09
CA GLY A 10 19.01 3.09 11.04
C GLY A 10 18.18 4.35 10.79
N VAL A 11 17.29 4.36 9.80
CA VAL A 11 16.30 5.42 9.58
C VAL A 11 14.88 4.88 9.64
N THR A 12 13.91 5.74 9.95
CA THR A 12 12.49 5.40 9.88
C THR A 12 11.93 5.86 8.55
N ILE A 13 11.34 4.94 7.79
CA ILE A 13 10.72 5.20 6.50
C ILE A 13 9.20 5.25 6.68
N ASP A 14 8.55 6.35 6.29
CA ASP A 14 7.09 6.40 6.11
C ASP A 14 6.74 5.94 4.68
N VAL A 15 5.77 5.02 4.55
CA VAL A 15 5.25 4.59 3.24
C VAL A 15 4.76 5.78 2.40
N TYR A 16 4.21 6.83 3.01
CA TYR A 16 3.76 8.01 2.26
C TYR A 16 4.92 8.76 1.59
N ASP A 17 6.09 8.82 2.23
CA ASP A 17 7.28 9.42 1.63
C ASP A 17 7.77 8.59 0.44
N VAL A 18 7.69 7.26 0.54
CA VAL A 18 7.99 6.34 -0.58
C VAL A 18 7.01 6.55 -1.73
N LEU A 19 5.70 6.62 -1.46
CA LEU A 19 4.70 6.88 -2.50
C LEU A 19 4.96 8.20 -3.22
N LYS A 20 5.35 9.24 -2.48
CA LYS A 20 5.72 10.54 -3.05
C LYS A 20 7.00 10.48 -3.87
N ALA A 21 8.04 9.79 -3.38
CA ALA A 21 9.32 9.65 -4.07
C ALA A 21 9.21 8.90 -5.41
N PHE A 22 8.26 7.98 -5.53
CA PHE A 22 7.95 7.25 -6.77
C PHE A 22 6.82 7.91 -7.58
N GLU A 23 6.38 9.13 -7.21
CA GLU A 23 5.32 9.88 -7.89
C GLU A 23 4.02 9.08 -8.08
N VAL A 24 3.67 8.24 -7.10
CA VAL A 24 2.45 7.44 -7.15
C VAL A 24 1.24 8.35 -6.93
N THR A 25 0.58 8.77 -8.00
CA THR A 25 -0.57 9.68 -7.96
C THR A 25 -1.92 8.97 -7.95
N ASN A 26 -2.00 7.74 -8.47
CA ASN A 26 -3.24 6.97 -8.49
C ASN A 26 -3.64 6.53 -7.07
N PRO A 27 -4.79 6.96 -6.54
CA PRO A 27 -5.18 6.67 -5.16
C PRO A 27 -5.43 5.18 -4.90
N ALA A 28 -5.95 4.43 -5.89
CA ALA A 28 -6.12 2.98 -5.76
C ALA A 28 -4.76 2.27 -5.70
N LEU A 29 -3.77 2.74 -6.47
CA LEU A 29 -2.39 2.23 -6.42
C LEU A 29 -1.71 2.55 -5.09
N GLN A 30 -1.93 3.74 -4.52
CA GLN A 30 -1.46 4.08 -3.18
C GLN A 30 -2.04 3.12 -2.11
N HIS A 31 -3.34 2.82 -2.19
CA HIS A 31 -3.99 1.85 -1.30
C HIS A 31 -3.42 0.44 -1.46
N LEU A 32 -3.17 0.01 -2.70
CA LEU A 32 -2.55 -1.28 -3.01
C LEU A 32 -1.20 -1.41 -2.30
N ILE A 33 -0.28 -0.47 -2.51
CA ILE A 33 1.08 -0.53 -1.96
C ILE A 33 1.04 -0.57 -0.43
N LYS A 34 0.22 0.27 0.19
CA LYS A 34 0.05 0.31 1.65
C LYS A 34 -0.47 -1.01 2.21
N LYS A 35 -1.39 -1.68 1.51
CA LYS A 35 -1.91 -2.99 1.92
C LYS A 35 -0.85 -4.08 1.72
N ALA A 36 -0.18 -4.10 0.56
CA ALA A 36 0.84 -5.09 0.23
C ALA A 36 2.01 -5.06 1.23
N LEU A 37 2.51 -3.88 1.60
CA LEU A 37 3.59 -3.72 2.58
C LEU A 37 3.18 -4.09 4.01
N CYS A 38 1.88 -4.10 4.32
CA CYS A 38 1.35 -4.36 5.65
C CYS A 38 0.58 -5.69 5.78
N ALA A 39 0.56 -6.52 4.74
CA ALA A 39 -0.24 -7.75 4.73
C ALA A 39 0.23 -8.73 5.83
N GLY A 40 -0.71 -9.18 6.66
CA GLY A 40 -0.43 -10.07 7.79
C GLY A 40 0.24 -9.39 9.00
N LEU A 41 0.49 -8.08 8.95
CA LEU A 41 1.10 -7.31 10.07
C LEU A 41 0.06 -6.56 10.91
N ARG A 42 -1.21 -6.52 10.49
CA ARG A 42 -2.25 -5.66 11.09
C ARG A 42 -3.08 -6.34 12.19
N GLY A 43 -2.77 -7.59 12.54
CA GLY A 43 -3.31 -8.31 13.71
C GLY A 43 -4.82 -8.65 13.69
N HIS A 44 -5.62 -7.96 12.89
CA HIS A 44 -7.08 -8.10 12.85
C HIS A 44 -7.62 -8.94 11.69
N LYS A 45 -6.81 -9.16 10.63
CA LYS A 45 -7.23 -9.85 9.41
C LYS A 45 -6.29 -11.01 9.09
N ASP A 46 -6.84 -12.04 8.47
CA ASP A 46 -6.05 -13.11 7.88
C ASP A 46 -5.21 -12.58 6.71
N LYS A 47 -4.00 -13.13 6.55
CA LYS A 47 -3.08 -12.78 5.47
C LYS A 47 -3.73 -13.00 4.10
N GLU A 48 -4.55 -14.04 3.95
CA GLU A 48 -5.31 -14.28 2.72
C GLU A 48 -6.25 -13.13 2.39
N GLN A 49 -7.00 -12.64 3.38
CA GLN A 49 -7.91 -11.50 3.22
C GLN A 49 -7.15 -10.23 2.80
N ASP A 50 -5.99 -9.97 3.41
CA ASP A 50 -5.15 -8.82 3.03
C ASP A 50 -4.67 -8.92 1.57
N LEU A 51 -4.31 -10.12 1.09
CA LEU A 51 -3.92 -10.34 -0.31
C LEU A 51 -5.09 -10.17 -1.28
N CYS A 52 -6.29 -10.64 -0.93
CA CYS A 52 -7.50 -10.39 -1.69
C CYS A 52 -7.81 -8.89 -1.81
N GLU A 53 -7.59 -8.12 -0.73
CA GLU A 53 -7.76 -6.67 -0.74
C GLU A 53 -6.71 -5.92 -1.56
N VAL A 54 -5.49 -6.47 -1.68
CA VAL A 54 -4.45 -5.99 -2.61
C VAL A 54 -4.91 -6.19 -4.05
N LEU A 55 -5.41 -7.39 -4.39
CA LEU A 55 -5.94 -7.69 -5.73
C LEU A 55 -7.10 -6.77 -6.11
N ALA A 56 -8.03 -6.51 -5.19
CA ALA A 56 -9.14 -5.60 -5.41
C ALA A 56 -8.65 -4.16 -5.69
N SER A 57 -7.65 -3.69 -4.94
CA SER A 57 -7.04 -2.37 -5.18
C SER A 57 -6.29 -2.32 -6.52
N ALA A 58 -5.70 -3.42 -6.98
CA ALA A 58 -5.02 -3.50 -8.28
C ALA A 58 -6.01 -3.35 -9.44
N LYS A 59 -7.13 -4.09 -9.39
CA LYS A 59 -8.22 -3.98 -10.37
C LYS A 59 -8.72 -2.55 -10.47
N ARG A 60 -8.99 -1.92 -9.32
CA ARG A 60 -9.45 -0.52 -9.30
C ARG A 60 -8.42 0.46 -9.86
N ALA A 61 -7.13 0.24 -9.61
CA ALA A 61 -6.08 1.08 -10.17
C ALA A 61 -6.07 0.99 -11.71
N ILE A 62 -6.19 -0.22 -12.27
CA ILE A 62 -6.26 -0.45 -13.72
C ILE A 62 -7.48 0.24 -14.34
N GLU A 63 -8.66 0.09 -13.74
CA GLU A 63 -9.88 0.79 -14.17
C GLU A 63 -9.64 2.31 -14.25
N MET A 64 -9.08 2.89 -13.19
CA MET A 64 -8.80 4.33 -13.13
C MET A 64 -7.73 4.81 -14.12
N GLU A 65 -6.79 3.96 -14.53
CA GLU A 65 -5.83 4.32 -15.59
C GLU A 65 -6.43 4.16 -16.99
N THR A 66 -7.43 3.30 -17.15
CA THR A 66 -8.08 3.04 -18.44
C THR A 66 -9.20 4.05 -18.74
N GLU A 67 -9.79 4.64 -17.69
CA GLU A 67 -10.80 5.71 -17.77
C GLU A 67 -10.20 7.12 -18.00
N LYS A 68 -8.88 7.26 -18.03
CA LYS A 68 -8.17 8.53 -18.32
C LYS A 68 -7.97 8.74 -19.82
#